data_AF-A0A923Z797-F1
#
_entry.id   AF-A0A923Z797-F1
#
_cell.length_a   1.000
_cell.length_b   1.000
_cell.length_c   1.000
_cell.angle_alpha   90.00
_cell.angle_beta   90.00
_cell.angle_gamma   90.00
#
_symmetry.space_group_name_H-M   'P 1'
#
loop_
_entity.id
_entity.type
_entity.pdbx_description
1 polymer ?
#
loop_
_entity_poly.entity_id
_entity_poly.type
_entity_poly.pdbx_seq_one_letter_code
_entity_poly.pdbx_strand_id
1 'polypeptide(L)'
;MAVAKKKVCPIDEAGVTHIDYKDTVFLKKYLTKFNRIIPRYYSGTSLRNQKKLAVAVKRARYMALLPYVLEVRVSSAPTTAPRTVEIDEVATAV
;
A
#
# COMPACT_ATOMS: atom_id res chain seq x y z
N MET A 1 40.11 -1.40 14.27
CA MET A 1 39.08 -1.23 13.22
C MET A 1 37.96 -2.22 13.49
N ALA A 2 36.81 -1.79 14.00
CA ALA A 2 35.68 -2.69 14.22
C ALA A 2 35.04 -3.04 12.88
N VAL A 3 35.21 -4.28 12.43
CA VAL A 3 34.51 -4.80 11.24
C VAL A 3 33.04 -4.94 11.61
N ALA A 4 32.23 -3.97 11.19
CA ALA A 4 30.78 -4.04 11.34
C ALA A 4 30.28 -5.33 10.67
N LYS A 5 29.60 -6.19 11.45
CA LYS A 5 28.96 -7.42 10.95
C LYS A 5 28.07 -7.04 9.77
N LYS A 6 28.34 -7.61 8.59
CA LYS A 6 27.51 -7.40 7.40
C LYS A 6 26.10 -7.88 7.75
N LYS A 7 25.12 -6.96 7.73
CA LYS A 7 23.71 -7.34 7.92
C LYS A 7 23.33 -8.28 6.79
N VAL A 8 22.99 -9.50 7.15
CA VAL A 8 22.55 -10.52 6.19
C VAL A 8 21.12 -10.17 5.80
N CYS A 9 20.80 -10.39 4.53
CA CYS A 9 19.54 -9.93 3.95
C CYS A 9 18.46 -11.01 4.16
N PRO A 10 17.28 -10.66 4.69
CA PRO A 10 16.25 -11.65 5.03
C PRO A 10 15.77 -12.51 3.85
N ILE A 11 15.81 -11.96 2.63
CA ILE A 11 15.43 -12.67 1.40
C ILE A 11 16.46 -13.74 1.03
N ASP A 12 17.74 -13.43 1.23
CA ASP A 12 18.83 -14.35 0.93
C ASP A 12 18.88 -15.48 1.99
N GLU A 13 18.55 -15.18 3.25
CA GLU A 13 18.39 -16.18 4.32
C GLU A 13 17.21 -17.12 4.07
N ALA A 14 16.12 -16.60 3.50
CA ALA A 14 14.97 -17.40 3.12
C ALA A 14 15.22 -18.31 1.90
N GLY A 15 16.40 -18.23 1.27
CA GLY A 15 16.75 -19.05 0.10
C GLY A 15 15.95 -18.71 -1.17
N VAL A 16 15.31 -17.54 -1.21
CA VAL A 16 14.46 -17.14 -2.34
C VAL A 16 15.33 -16.58 -3.46
N THR A 17 15.53 -17.37 -4.51
CA THR A 17 16.38 -17.00 -5.66
C THR A 17 15.70 -16.04 -6.63
N HIS A 18 14.37 -16.19 -6.79
CA HIS A 18 13.53 -15.40 -7.68
C HIS A 18 12.34 -14.79 -6.93
N ILE A 19 12.06 -13.50 -7.22
CA ILE A 19 10.92 -12.79 -6.63
C ILE A 19 9.88 -12.62 -7.74
N ASP A 20 8.87 -13.48 -7.71
CA ASP A 20 7.77 -13.43 -8.66
C ASP A 20 6.74 -12.34 -8.29
N TYR A 21 6.12 -11.75 -9.31
CA TYR A 21 5.06 -10.75 -9.13
C TYR A 21 3.70 -11.38 -8.78
N LYS A 22 3.56 -12.70 -8.98
CA LYS A 22 2.32 -13.46 -8.73
C LYS A 22 2.11 -13.72 -7.23
N ASP A 23 3.19 -13.75 -6.46
CA ASP A 23 3.16 -14.07 -5.03
C ASP A 23 2.78 -12.87 -4.18
N THR A 24 1.49 -12.54 -4.18
CA THR A 24 0.97 -11.37 -3.46
C THR A 24 1.22 -11.44 -1.95
N VAL A 25 1.24 -12.63 -1.35
CA VAL A 25 1.51 -12.83 0.08
C VAL A 25 2.94 -12.42 0.43
N PHE A 26 3.90 -12.74 -0.43
CA PHE A 26 5.30 -12.36 -0.23
C PHE A 26 5.48 -10.85 -0.43
N LEU A 27 4.94 -10.31 -1.52
CA LEU A 27 5.05 -8.88 -1.85
C LEU A 27 4.43 -7.98 -0.78
N LYS A 28 3.27 -8.38 -0.22
CA LYS A 28 2.59 -7.64 0.86
C LYS A 28 3.46 -7.45 2.10
N LYS A 29 4.37 -8.37 2.43
CA LYS A 29 5.31 -8.23 3.56
C LYS A 29 6.25 -7.03 3.42
N TYR A 30 6.54 -6.63 2.18
CA TYR A 30 7.44 -5.52 1.85
C TYR A 30 6.69 -4.24 1.44
N LEU A 31 5.39 -4.18 1.73
CA LEU A 31 4.56 -3.00 1.55
C LEU A 31 4.16 -2.41 2.90
N THR A 32 3.97 -1.09 2.93
CA THR A 32 3.40 -0.39 4.08
C THR A 32 1.88 -0.58 4.13
N LYS A 33 1.24 -0.12 5.22
CA LYS A 33 -0.23 -0.05 5.35
C LYS A 33 -0.91 0.67 4.18
N PHE A 34 -0.23 1.63 3.57
CA PHE A 34 -0.75 2.40 2.41
C PHE A 34 -0.34 1.79 1.07
N ASN A 35 0.11 0.54 1.06
CA ASN A 35 0.64 -0.18 -0.09
C ASN A 35 1.83 0.51 -0.78
N ARG A 36 2.60 1.35 -0.07
CA ARG A 36 3.87 1.90 -0.58
C ARG A 36 4.99 0.89 -0.38
N ILE A 37 5.97 0.84 -1.29
CA ILE A 37 7.13 -0.05 -1.15
C ILE A 37 7.97 0.40 0.05
N ILE A 38 8.26 -0.53 0.97
CA ILE A 38 9.09 -0.24 2.14
C ILE A 38 10.53 0.09 1.69
N PRO A 39 11.12 1.20 2.17
CA PRO A 39 12.51 1.53 1.89
C PRO A 39 13.50 0.49 2.42
N ARG A 40 14.65 0.38 1.74
CA ARG A 40 15.71 -0.60 2.08
C ARG A 40 16.18 -0.53 3.54
N TYR A 41 16.28 0.68 4.10
CA TYR A 41 16.80 0.86 5.47
C TYR A 41 15.85 0.30 6.55
N TYR A 42 14.57 0.18 6.25
CA TYR A 42 13.58 -0.49 7.10
C TYR A 42 13.54 -2.00 6.86
N SER A 43 13.53 -2.43 5.60
CA SER A 43 13.40 -3.85 5.25
C SER A 43 14.69 -4.67 5.44
N GLY A 44 15.86 -4.01 5.50
CA GLY A 44 17.15 -4.69 5.65
C GLY A 44 17.58 -5.54 4.44
N THR A 45 16.92 -5.37 3.30
CA THR A 45 17.18 -6.16 2.08
C THR A 45 18.48 -5.75 1.36
N SER A 46 19.03 -6.66 0.56
CA SER A 46 20.16 -6.35 -0.31
C SER A 46 19.72 -5.37 -1.41
N LEU A 47 20.64 -4.53 -1.90
CA LEU A 47 20.32 -3.60 -2.99
C LEU A 47 19.83 -4.35 -4.25
N ARG A 48 20.39 -5.54 -4.51
CA ARG A 48 20.01 -6.41 -5.63
C ARG A 48 18.58 -6.90 -5.49
N ASN A 49 18.21 -7.43 -4.32
CA ASN A 49 16.87 -7.93 -4.09
C ASN A 49 15.85 -6.81 -3.97
N GLN A 50 16.21 -5.64 -3.43
CA GLN A 50 15.33 -4.47 -3.41
C GLN A 50 14.95 -4.01 -4.83
N LYS A 51 15.90 -4.02 -5.78
CA LYS A 51 15.61 -3.70 -7.19
C LYS A 51 14.66 -4.73 -7.81
N LYS A 52 14.92 -6.03 -7.60
CA LYS A 52 14.04 -7.12 -8.08
C LYS A 52 12.63 -6.99 -7.49
N LEU A 53 12.53 -6.75 -6.19
CA LEU A 53 11.28 -6.56 -5.47
C LEU A 53 10.50 -5.35 -6.02
N ALA A 54 11.16 -4.22 -6.25
CA ALA A 54 10.52 -3.05 -6.82
C ALA A 54 9.95 -3.30 -8.22
N VAL A 55 10.66 -4.06 -9.06
CA VAL A 55 10.17 -4.48 -10.38
C VAL A 55 8.96 -5.42 -10.25
N ALA A 56 9.04 -6.41 -9.37
CA ALA A 56 7.96 -7.36 -9.11
C ALA A 56 6.69 -6.65 -8.61
N VAL A 57 6.80 -5.73 -7.64
CA VAL A 57 5.67 -4.94 -7.14
C VAL A 57 5.05 -4.08 -8.25
N LYS A 58 5.87 -3.42 -9.09
CA LYS A 58 5.36 -2.62 -10.21
C LYS A 58 4.61 -3.47 -11.22
N ARG A 59 5.11 -4.66 -11.56
CA ARG A 59 4.42 -5.62 -12.44
C ARG A 59 3.11 -6.10 -11.82
N ALA A 60 3.12 -6.47 -10.53
CA ALA A 60 1.92 -6.89 -9.82
C ALA A 60 0.83 -5.81 -9.81
N ARG A 61 1.22 -4.54 -9.67
CA ARG A 61 0.28 -3.40 -9.76
C ARG A 61 -0.26 -3.18 -11.17
N TYR A 62 0.57 -3.38 -12.19
CA TYR A 62 0.12 -3.31 -13.59
C TYR A 62 -0.91 -4.42 -13.91
N MET A 63 -0.73 -5.60 -13.31
CA MET A 63 -1.64 -6.73 -13.43
C MET A 63 -2.84 -6.70 -12.45
N ALA A 64 -3.06 -5.57 -11.78
CA ALA A 64 -4.15 -5.40 -10.80
C ALA A 64 -4.14 -6.40 -9.61
N LEU A 65 -3.02 -7.08 -9.34
CA LEU A 65 -2.88 -7.98 -8.18
C LEU A 65 -2.68 -7.21 -6.86
N LEU A 66 -2.15 -5.99 -6.94
CA LEU A 66 -1.90 -5.10 -5.81
C LEU A 66 -2.37 -3.68 -6.15
N PRO A 67 -3.02 -2.97 -5.22
CA PRO A 67 -3.49 -1.61 -5.46
C PRO A 67 -2.35 -0.58 -5.31
N TYR A 68 -2.51 0.58 -5.95
CA TYR A 68 -1.55 1.69 -5.85
C TYR A 68 -1.70 2.49 -4.56
N VAL A 69 -2.94 2.67 -4.10
CA VAL A 69 -3.32 3.45 -2.91
C VAL A 69 -4.39 2.66 -2.17
N LEU A 70 -4.22 2.51 -0.85
CA LEU A 70 -5.34 2.20 0.04
C LEU A 70 -5.85 3.54 0.54
N GLU A 71 -7.05 3.93 0.13
CA GLU A 71 -7.69 5.11 0.68
C GLU A 71 -7.82 4.92 2.19
N VAL A 72 -7.27 5.87 2.93
CA VAL A 72 -7.61 6.02 4.33
C VAL A 72 -9.07 6.42 4.31
N ARG A 73 -9.97 5.46 4.54
CA ARG A 73 -11.32 5.80 4.97
C ARG A 73 -11.15 6.59 6.25
N VAL A 74 -11.12 7.92 6.12
CA VAL A 74 -11.33 8.80 7.25
C VAL A 74 -12.74 8.47 7.67
N SER A 75 -12.88 7.70 8.75
CA SER A 75 -14.13 7.56 9.47
C SER A 75 -14.45 8.88 10.17
N SER A 76 -14.60 9.95 9.41
CA SER A 76 -15.33 11.14 9.80
C SER A 76 -16.59 11.12 8.96
N ALA A 77 -17.70 10.78 9.60
CA ALA A 77 -19.01 10.74 8.98
C ALA A 77 -19.28 12.00 8.13
N PRO A 78 -20.03 11.90 7.02
CA PRO A 78 -20.67 13.08 6.45
C PRO A 78 -21.81 13.51 7.39
N THR A 79 -21.50 14.22 8.48
CA THR A 79 -22.51 14.95 9.24
C THR A 79 -22.78 16.26 8.50
N THR A 80 -23.75 16.25 7.59
CA THR A 80 -24.79 17.29 7.49
C THR A 80 -25.91 16.69 6.65
N ALA A 81 -27.08 16.56 7.28
CA ALA A 81 -28.31 16.02 6.72
C ALA A 81 -28.66 16.66 5.36
N PRO A 82 -29.49 16.00 4.51
CA PRO A 82 -30.09 16.70 3.39
C PRO A 82 -30.84 17.91 3.96
N ARG A 83 -30.47 19.12 3.50
CA ARG A 83 -31.38 20.27 3.63
C ARG A 83 -32.60 19.89 2.82
N THR A 84 -33.64 19.42 3.50
CA THR A 84 -35.01 19.49 2.99
C THR A 84 -35.17 20.91 2.48
N VAL A 85 -35.36 21.05 1.17
CA VAL A 85 -35.89 22.27 0.61
C VAL A 85 -37.30 22.34 1.17
N GLU A 86 -37.48 23.19 2.18
CA GLU A 86 -38.81 23.60 2.62
C GLU A 86 -39.51 24.19 1.40
N ILE A 87 -40.37 23.38 0.80
CA ILE A 87 -41.40 23.88 -0.09
C ILE A 87 -42.44 24.40 0.88
N ASP A 88 -42.33 25.68 1.24
CA ASP A 88 -43.40 26.35 1.96
C ASP A 88 -44.62 26.39 1.05
N GLU A 89 -45.58 25.53 1.39
CA GLU A 89 -46.97 25.65 1.04
C GLU A 89 -47.49 27.03 1.49
N VAL A 90 -47.48 28.01 0.59
CA VAL A 90 -48.38 29.16 0.69
C VAL A 90 -49.38 29.08 -0.45
N ALA A 91 -50.25 28.09 -0.30
CA ALA A 91 -51.58 28.11 -0.85
C ALA A 91 -52.40 29.15 -0.04
N THR A 92 -52.41 30.39 -0.51
CA THR A 92 -53.49 31.36 -0.28
C THR A 92 -54.16 31.50 -1.66
N ALA A 93 -55.25 30.83 -2.02
CA ALA A 93 -56.58 30.78 -1.41
C ALA A 93 -57.19 32.18 -1.23
N VAL A 94 -57.90 32.60 -2.28
CA VAL A 94 -58.88 33.71 -2.37
C VAL A 94 -58.30 35.11 -2.54
#